data_AF-A0A1V4TTF6-F1
#
_entry.id   AF-A0A1V4TTF6-F1
#
_cell.length_a   1.000
_cell.length_b   1.000
_cell.length_c   1.000
_cell.angle_alpha   90.00
_cell.angle_beta   90.00
_cell.angle_gamma   90.00
#
_symmetry.space_group_name_H-M   'P 1'
#
loop_
_entity.id
_entity.type
_entity.pdbx_description
1 polymer ?
#
loop_
_entity_poly.entity_id
_entity_poly.type
_entity_poly.pdbx_seq_one_letter_code
_entity_poly.pdbx_strand_id
1 'polypeptide(L)'
;MMPGMGRGVNPRQMKQAMKRMGISQEEMQGVEEVVIRTADKEYVIKDAAVTCVTMQGQRTYQVIGDPEVRPRQAAKPEEPGMPEEDIQLVMSQTGVSKEKAVLALKECDGQPAEAILKIMSG
;
A
#
# COMPACT_ATOMS: atom_id res chain seq x y z
N MET A 1 1.69 -48.97 12.65
CA MET A 1 3.11 -48.61 12.54
C MET A 1 3.60 -49.07 11.18
N MET A 2 4.00 -48.17 10.27
CA MET A 2 4.56 -48.55 8.96
C MET A 2 6.10 -48.51 9.02
N PRO A 3 6.80 -49.58 8.61
CA PRO A 3 8.26 -49.67 8.67
C PRO A 3 8.91 -49.06 7.41
N GLY A 4 9.91 -48.19 7.57
CA GLY A 4 10.78 -47.74 6.48
C GLY A 4 11.18 -46.26 6.46
N MET A 5 10.61 -45.40 7.32
CA MET A 5 10.89 -43.96 7.29
C MET A 5 12.09 -43.59 8.17
N GLY A 6 13.24 -44.19 7.85
CA GLY A 6 14.50 -43.96 8.54
C GLY A 6 15.64 -43.81 7.56
N ARG A 7 15.75 -42.64 6.90
CA ARG A 7 16.99 -42.15 6.30
C ARG A 7 16.80 -40.70 5.88
N GLY A 8 17.57 -39.80 6.51
CA GLY A 8 17.53 -38.37 6.28
C GLY A 8 17.65 -38.04 4.80
N VAL A 9 16.54 -37.55 4.23
CA VAL A 9 16.54 -37.01 2.87
C VAL A 9 17.41 -35.77 2.88
N ASN A 10 18.47 -35.76 2.08
CA ASN A 10 19.42 -34.65 2.03
C ASN A 10 18.69 -33.35 1.62
N PRO A 11 18.66 -32.30 2.47
CA PRO A 11 17.85 -31.09 2.23
C PRO A 11 18.12 -30.42 0.89
N ARG A 12 19.36 -30.55 0.37
CA ARG A 12 19.76 -30.02 -0.94
C ARG A 12 19.12 -30.77 -2.11
N GLN A 13 18.97 -32.10 -2.00
CA GLN A 13 18.32 -32.91 -3.03
C GLN A 13 16.81 -32.66 -3.05
N MET A 14 16.19 -32.47 -1.88
CA MET A 14 14.78 -32.12 -1.77
C MET A 14 14.49 -30.73 -2.38
N LYS A 15 15.32 -29.71 -2.10
CA LYS A 15 15.21 -28.39 -2.73
C LYS A 15 15.33 -28.46 -4.26
N GLN A 16 16.27 -29.26 -4.79
CA GLN A 16 16.39 -29.46 -6.24
C GLN A 16 15.19 -30.19 -6.84
N ALA A 17 14.63 -31.18 -6.15
CA ALA A 17 13.43 -31.89 -6.59
C ALA A 17 12.19 -30.96 -6.58
N MET A 18 12.01 -30.14 -5.53
CA MET A 18 10.94 -29.14 -5.45
C MET A 18 11.04 -28.09 -6.56
N LYS A 19 12.25 -27.61 -6.86
CA LYS A 19 12.47 -26.65 -7.96
C LYS A 19 12.11 -27.25 -9.33
N ARG A 20 12.35 -28.54 -9.56
CA ARG A 20 11.91 -29.26 -10.78
C ARG A 20 10.40 -29.41 -10.88
N MET A 21 9.70 -29.45 -9.75
CA MET A 21 8.23 -29.47 -9.68
C MET A 21 7.61 -28.06 -9.79
N GLY A 22 8.43 -27.02 -10.04
CA GLY A 22 7.96 -25.64 -10.16
C GLY A 22 7.59 -24.99 -8.82
N ILE A 23 8.14 -25.51 -7.71
CA ILE A 23 8.00 -24.95 -6.37
C ILE A 23 9.28 -24.17 -6.02
N SER A 24 9.17 -22.85 -5.85
CA SER A 24 10.23 -21.97 -5.34
C SER A 24 9.79 -21.32 -4.03
N GLN A 25 10.71 -21.17 -3.09
CA GLN A 25 10.51 -20.41 -1.86
C GLN A 25 11.64 -19.39 -1.73
N GLU A 26 11.27 -18.12 -1.61
CA GLU A 26 12.18 -16.99 -1.55
C GLU A 26 11.78 -16.06 -0.41
N GLU A 27 12.73 -15.73 0.45
CA GLU A 27 12.57 -14.70 1.47
C GLU A 27 12.79 -13.33 0.82
N MET A 28 11.83 -12.42 1.00
CA MET A 28 11.91 -11.07 0.46
C MET A 28 12.71 -10.21 1.44
N GLN A 29 13.90 -9.79 1.01
CA GLN A 29 14.77 -8.92 1.81
C GLN A 29 14.39 -7.45 1.63
N GLY A 30 14.55 -6.65 2.69
CA GLY A 30 14.34 -5.20 2.63
C GLY A 30 12.88 -4.79 2.46
N VAL A 31 11.93 -5.57 3.00
CA VAL A 31 10.53 -5.19 3.01
C VAL A 31 10.30 -4.11 4.06
N GLU A 32 10.01 -2.90 3.61
CA GLU A 32 9.73 -1.76 4.48
C GLU A 32 8.30 -1.78 5.04
N GLU A 33 7.33 -2.16 4.20
CA GLU A 33 5.91 -2.11 4.54
C GLU A 33 5.08 -3.13 3.75
N VAL A 34 4.07 -3.72 4.39
CA VAL A 34 2.98 -4.44 3.74
C VAL A 34 1.65 -3.77 4.08
N VAL A 35 0.90 -3.40 3.04
CA VAL A 35 -0.43 -2.80 3.19
C VAL A 35 -1.51 -3.75 2.67
N ILE A 36 -2.36 -4.24 3.56
CA ILE A 36 -3.52 -5.06 3.21
C ILE A 36 -4.74 -4.15 3.23
N ARG A 37 -5.26 -3.83 2.04
CA ARG A 37 -6.47 -3.00 1.89
C ARG A 37 -7.71 -3.86 1.76
N THR A 38 -8.69 -3.62 2.63
CA THR A 38 -10.03 -4.22 2.58
C THR A 38 -11.05 -3.19 2.12
N ALA A 39 -12.35 -3.50 2.18
CA ALA A 39 -13.39 -2.56 1.78
C ALA A 39 -13.42 -1.31 2.67
N ASP A 40 -13.16 -1.48 3.97
CA ASP A 40 -13.38 -0.48 5.03
C ASP A 40 -12.13 -0.18 5.85
N LYS A 41 -11.10 -1.03 5.81
CA LYS A 41 -9.88 -0.91 6.64
C LYS A 41 -8.61 -1.17 5.84
N GLU A 42 -7.51 -0.62 6.34
CA GLU A 42 -6.17 -0.99 5.94
C GLU A 42 -5.43 -1.57 7.14
N TYR A 43 -4.69 -2.66 6.90
CA TYR A 43 -3.73 -3.22 7.85
C TYR A 43 -2.34 -2.85 7.34
N VAL A 44 -1.60 -2.08 8.12
CA VAL A 44 -0.25 -1.63 7.78
C VAL A 44 0.73 -2.36 8.68
N ILE A 45 1.61 -3.16 8.08
CA ILE A 45 2.63 -3.91 8.79
C ILE A 45 3.99 -3.34 8.39
N LYS A 46 4.63 -2.59 9.29
CA LYS A 46 5.98 -2.05 9.10
C LYS A 46 7.02 -3.12 9.42
N ASP A 47 8.17 -3.06 8.76
CA ASP A 47 9.29 -3.99 8.95
C ASP A 47 8.85 -5.47 8.84
N ALA A 48 7.97 -5.75 7.88
CA ALA A 48 7.33 -7.05 7.74
C ALA A 48 8.30 -8.12 7.23
N ALA A 49 8.32 -9.29 7.86
CA ALA A 49 9.02 -10.45 7.30
C ALA A 49 8.11 -11.14 6.28
N VAL A 50 8.53 -11.15 5.00
CA VAL A 50 7.73 -11.72 3.90
C VAL A 50 8.46 -12.86 3.21
N THR A 51 7.78 -14.00 3.09
CA THR A 51 8.25 -15.14 2.30
C THR A 51 7.29 -15.40 1.14
N CYS A 52 7.82 -15.47 -0.08
CA CYS A 52 7.07 -15.81 -1.29
C CYS A 52 7.29 -17.28 -1.64
N VAL A 53 6.20 -18.03 -1.75
CA VAL A 53 6.17 -19.40 -2.28
C VAL A 53 5.48 -19.38 -3.63
N THR A 54 6.19 -19.78 -4.68
CA THR A 54 5.63 -19.94 -6.03
C THR A 54 5.42 -21.43 -6.29
N MET A 55 4.20 -21.84 -6.64
CA MET A 55 3.85 -23.21 -7.02
C MET A 55 2.96 -23.19 -8.26
N GLN A 56 3.38 -23.85 -9.34
CA GLN A 56 2.61 -23.94 -10.60
C GLN A 56 2.13 -22.58 -11.14
N GLY A 57 2.93 -21.52 -10.95
CA GLY A 57 2.59 -20.14 -11.36
C GLY A 57 1.75 -19.35 -10.37
N GLN A 58 1.20 -19.98 -9.33
CA GLN A 58 0.53 -19.30 -8.23
C GLN A 58 1.55 -18.85 -7.18
N ARG A 59 1.48 -17.58 -6.77
CA ARG A 59 2.30 -17.03 -5.69
C ARG A 59 1.49 -16.94 -4.41
N THR A 60 2.06 -17.43 -3.33
CA THR A 60 1.54 -17.31 -1.97
C THR A 60 2.54 -16.54 -1.14
N TYR A 61 2.10 -15.49 -0.45
CA TYR A 61 2.94 -14.69 0.42
C TYR A 61 2.59 -14.99 1.87
N GLN A 62 3.60 -15.33 2.66
CA GLN A 62 3.50 -15.42 4.11
C GLN A 62 4.07 -14.13 4.69
N VAL A 63 3.24 -13.39 5.43
CA VAL A 63 3.59 -12.11 6.05
C VAL A 63 3.57 -12.30 7.56
N ILE A 64 4.64 -11.91 8.23
CA ILE A 64 4.77 -11.94 9.69
C ILE A 64 5.14 -10.53 10.16
N GLY A 65 4.39 -10.01 11.13
CA GLY A 65 4.62 -8.71 11.75
C GLY A 65 3.40 -8.25 12.53
N ASP A 66 3.52 -7.10 13.20
CA ASP A 66 2.44 -6.49 13.98
C ASP A 66 1.66 -5.48 13.13
N PRO A 67 0.36 -5.70 12.86
CA PRO A 67 -0.44 -4.80 12.04
C PRO A 67 -0.97 -3.61 12.83
N GLU A 68 -0.78 -2.41 12.29
CA GLU A 68 -1.53 -1.21 12.65
C GLU A 68 -2.81 -1.16 11.80
N VAL A 69 -3.98 -1.20 12.45
CA VAL A 69 -5.28 -1.16 11.76
C VAL A 69 -5.78 0.27 11.71
N ARG A 70 -5.99 0.79 10.50
CA ARG A 70 -6.60 2.09 10.27
C ARG A 70 -7.87 1.97 9.43
N PRO A 71 -8.88 2.82 9.64
CA PRO A 71 -9.99 2.91 8.69
C PRO A 71 -9.42 3.24 7.32
N ARG A 72 -9.98 2.61 6.28
CA ARG A 72 -9.66 2.95 4.91
C ARG A 72 -10.12 4.39 4.73
N GLN A 73 -9.16 5.31 4.77
CA GLN A 73 -9.37 6.60 4.15
C GLN A 73 -9.64 6.23 2.70
N ALA A 74 -10.90 6.39 2.26
CA ALA A 74 -11.18 6.48 0.84
C ALA A 74 -10.09 7.41 0.33
N ALA A 75 -9.26 6.94 -0.60
CA ALA A 75 -8.30 7.79 -1.26
C ALA A 75 -9.12 9.03 -1.61
N LYS A 76 -8.85 10.16 -0.93
CA LYS A 76 -9.39 11.44 -1.38
C LYS A 76 -8.97 11.39 -2.84
N PRO A 77 -9.92 11.36 -3.79
CA PRO A 77 -9.53 11.30 -5.18
C PRO A 77 -8.50 12.42 -5.30
N GLU A 78 -7.30 12.07 -5.76
CA GLU A 78 -6.54 13.06 -6.50
C GLU A 78 -7.51 13.43 -7.61
N GLU A 79 -8.33 14.44 -7.34
CA GLU A 79 -9.29 14.92 -8.30
C GLU A 79 -8.42 15.34 -9.48
N PRO A 80 -8.64 14.79 -10.67
CA PRO A 80 -7.77 15.01 -11.83
C PRO A 80 -7.68 16.46 -12.34
N GLY A 81 -8.00 17.45 -11.52
CA GLY A 81 -8.05 18.87 -11.89
C GLY A 81 -7.48 19.83 -10.86
N MET A 82 -6.77 19.36 -9.82
CA MET A 82 -6.23 20.28 -8.81
C MET A 82 -4.71 20.10 -8.63
N PRO A 83 -3.90 20.84 -9.39
CA PRO A 83 -2.46 20.89 -9.19
C PRO A 83 -2.14 21.30 -7.76
N GLU A 84 -1.11 20.72 -7.14
CA GLU A 84 -0.66 21.17 -5.82
C GLU A 84 -0.24 22.65 -5.81
N GLU A 85 0.21 23.17 -6.96
CA GLU A 85 0.52 24.59 -7.16
C GLU A 85 -0.70 25.49 -6.92
N ASP A 86 -1.89 25.10 -7.37
CA ASP A 86 -3.11 25.88 -7.19
C ASP A 86 -3.55 25.86 -5.72
N ILE A 87 -3.42 24.72 -5.04
CA ILE A 87 -3.69 24.60 -3.61
C ILE A 87 -2.74 25.51 -2.82
N GLN A 88 -1.45 25.48 -3.15
CA GLN A 88 -0.45 26.35 -2.50
C GLN A 88 -0.72 27.83 -2.79
N LEU A 89 -1.10 28.18 -4.02
CA LEU A 89 -1.43 29.55 -4.39
C LEU A 89 -2.59 30.07 -3.52
N VAL A 90 -3.69 29.31 -3.44
CA VAL A 90 -4.84 29.67 -2.60
C VAL A 90 -4.45 29.79 -1.14
N MET A 91 -3.68 28.84 -0.59
CA MET A 91 -3.20 28.89 0.79
C MET A 91 -2.32 30.12 1.05
N SER A 92 -1.41 30.45 0.13
CA SER A 92 -0.48 31.57 0.29
C SER A 92 -1.18 32.93 0.28
N GLN A 93 -2.23 33.08 -0.56
CA GLN A 93 -2.95 34.34 -0.71
C GLN A 93 -4.02 34.54 0.36
N THR A 94 -4.59 33.46 0.90
CA THR A 94 -5.72 33.53 1.83
C THR A 94 -5.37 33.13 3.27
N GLY A 95 -4.23 32.48 3.49
CA GLY A 95 -3.78 32.02 4.80
C GLY A 95 -4.56 30.85 5.39
N VAL A 96 -5.42 30.18 4.62
CA VAL A 96 -6.25 29.05 5.11
C VAL A 96 -5.49 27.72 5.10
N SER A 97 -5.98 26.76 5.89
CA SER A 97 -5.48 25.37 5.90
C SER A 97 -5.69 24.67 4.55
N LYS A 98 -4.82 23.69 4.21
CA LYS A 98 -4.90 22.87 2.98
C LYS A 98 -6.30 22.32 2.72
N GLU A 99 -7.01 21.88 3.76
CA GLU A 99 -8.37 21.33 3.62
C GLU A 99 -9.38 22.36 3.12
N LYS A 100 -9.32 23.60 3.63
CA LYS A 100 -10.17 24.71 3.20
C LYS A 100 -9.82 25.17 1.79
N ALA A 101 -8.54 25.20 1.44
CA ALA A 101 -8.09 25.56 0.10
C ALA A 101 -8.58 24.55 -0.95
N VAL A 102 -8.48 23.26 -0.64
CA VAL A 102 -9.03 22.19 -1.50
C VAL A 102 -10.54 22.31 -1.64
N LEU A 103 -11.26 22.58 -0.55
CA LEU A 103 -12.72 22.77 -0.62
C LEU A 103 -13.10 23.96 -1.49
N ALA A 104 -12.43 25.11 -1.33
CA ALA A 104 -12.71 26.30 -2.13
C ALA A 104 -12.44 26.08 -3.61
N LEU A 105 -11.33 25.42 -3.95
CA LEU A 105 -11.00 25.05 -5.33
C LEU A 105 -12.02 24.06 -5.91
N LYS A 106 -12.54 23.12 -5.11
CA LYS A 106 -13.58 22.18 -5.54
C LYS A 106 -14.88 22.88 -5.89
N GLU A 107 -15.27 23.84 -5.08
CA GLU A 107 -16.48 24.63 -5.30
C GLU A 107 -16.33 25.66 -6.44
N CYS A 108 -15.12 25.87 -6.93
CA CYS A 108 -14.77 26.76 -8.03
C CYS A 108 -14.23 25.99 -9.25
N ASP A 109 -14.58 24.71 -9.41
CA ASP A 109 -14.20 23.86 -10.53
C ASP A 109 -12.68 23.85 -10.85
N GLY A 110 -11.85 23.95 -9.81
CA GLY A 110 -10.39 23.97 -9.92
C GLY A 110 -9.79 25.34 -10.28
N GLN A 111 -10.57 26.42 -10.28
CA GLN A 111 -10.06 27.76 -10.60
C GLN A 111 -9.47 28.47 -9.35
N PRO A 112 -8.15 28.71 -9.27
CA PRO A 112 -7.53 29.30 -8.09
C PRO A 112 -7.93 30.75 -7.83
N ALA A 113 -8.13 31.56 -8.87
CA ALA A 113 -8.54 32.96 -8.72
C ALA A 113 -9.94 33.09 -8.10
N GLU A 114 -10.90 32.29 -8.57
CA GLU A 114 -12.25 32.25 -8.02
C GLU A 114 -12.25 31.73 -6.58
N ALA A 115 -11.46 30.69 -6.29
CA ALA A 115 -11.31 30.15 -4.94
C ALA A 115 -10.74 31.19 -3.95
N ILE A 116 -9.73 31.96 -4.36
CA ILE A 116 -9.16 33.05 -3.54
C ILE A 116 -10.22 34.11 -3.26
N LEU A 117 -10.89 34.61 -4.31
CA LEU A 117 -11.93 35.63 -4.16
C LEU A 117 -13.05 35.15 -3.25
N LYS A 118 -13.47 33.89 -3.38
CA LYS A 118 -14.50 33.29 -2.55
C LYS A 118 -14.11 33.23 -1.08
N ILE A 119 -12.85 32.87 -0.78
CA ILE A 119 -12.35 32.85 0.60
C ILE A 119 -12.19 34.27 1.17
N MET A 120 -11.77 35.25 0.35
CA MET A 120 -11.57 36.63 0.81
C MET A 120 -12.87 37.42 0.93
N SER A 121 -13.93 37.02 0.21
CA SER A 121 -15.22 37.69 0.20
C SER A 121 -16.24 37.09 1.17
N GLY A 122 -15.89 35.99 1.85
CA GLY A 122 -16.70 35.32 2.87
C GLY A 122 -16.12 35.48 4.26
#